data_AF-A0A2E7S371-F1
#
_entry.id   AF-A0A2E7S371-F1
#
_cell.length_a   1.000
_cell.length_b   1.000
_cell.length_c   1.000
_cell.angle_alpha   90.00
_cell.angle_beta   90.00
_cell.angle_gamma   90.00
#
_symmetry.space_group_name_H-M   'P 1'
#
loop_
_entity.id
_entity.type
_entity.pdbx_description
1 polymer ?
#
loop_
_entity_poly.entity_id
_entity_poly.type
_entity_poly.pdbx_seq_one_letter_code
_entity_poly.pdbx_strand_id
1 'polypeptide(L)'
;MGLVGCGASGESASASGDGSRRRPAEKALEPAYSQRHRIDVPRTSLECPAGNCILLHFPAREDYQSSSMDDLLEGRPETDADDGEVVTEEGTQWYVDVPSQLAQFNCCAYAAGDAVGLGPADWLCGEVNPLTDGTNPMQVVLESFYEKVADFAPPFNSGAIEAFETSRLIRDDDVVCLVGSRGPDYPHAMRVRDRRDRHWVVGKFGEDPILWTPLETVGGAYEGQFDRVWVFRLREPQSKK
;
A
#
# COMPACT_ATOMS: atom_id res chain seq x y z
N MET A 1 -41.48 25.94 -35.78
CA MET A 1 -40.03 26.12 -35.98
C MET A 1 -39.36 26.11 -34.62
N GLY A 2 -38.49 25.10 -34.36
CA GLY A 2 -37.42 25.01 -33.34
C GLY A 2 -37.75 25.26 -31.86
N LEU A 3 -37.15 24.59 -30.86
CA LEU A 3 -36.14 23.55 -30.76
C LEU A 3 -36.28 22.87 -29.39
N VAL A 4 -35.92 21.59 -29.33
CA VAL A 4 -35.84 20.71 -28.16
C VAL A 4 -34.64 21.09 -27.29
N GLY A 5 -34.78 20.95 -25.97
CA GLY A 5 -33.66 20.93 -25.02
C GLY A 5 -33.83 19.77 -24.02
N CYS A 6 -32.92 18.80 -24.09
CA CYS A 6 -32.83 17.59 -23.27
C CYS A 6 -32.44 17.88 -21.81
N GLY A 7 -32.73 16.92 -20.93
CA GLY A 7 -32.48 16.99 -19.50
C GLY A 7 -31.12 16.48 -19.03
N ALA A 8 -30.94 16.50 -17.71
CA ALA A 8 -29.99 15.74 -16.88
C ALA A 8 -30.54 15.81 -15.43
N SER A 9 -31.02 14.76 -14.76
CA SER A 9 -30.33 13.60 -14.17
C SER A 9 -29.03 13.94 -13.45
N GLY A 10 -29.04 13.82 -12.12
CA GLY A 10 -27.84 13.74 -11.29
C GLY A 10 -27.88 14.62 -10.04
N GLU A 11 -28.72 14.29 -9.06
CA GLU A 11 -28.40 14.64 -7.67
C GLU A 11 -27.28 13.70 -7.23
N SER A 12 -26.03 14.15 -7.39
CA SER A 12 -24.87 13.51 -6.77
C SER A 12 -24.97 13.75 -5.27
N ALA A 13 -25.26 12.68 -4.54
CA ALA A 13 -25.09 12.62 -3.11
C ALA A 13 -23.64 13.05 -2.78
N SER A 14 -23.53 14.15 -2.05
CA SER A 14 -22.32 14.60 -1.38
C SER A 14 -21.78 13.46 -0.53
N ALA A 15 -20.67 12.85 -0.96
CA ALA A 15 -19.92 11.89 -0.16
C ALA A 15 -19.16 12.63 0.94
N SER A 16 -19.86 12.89 2.04
CA SER A 16 -19.26 13.12 3.34
C SER A 16 -18.71 11.79 3.87
N GLY A 17 -17.39 11.63 3.85
CA GLY A 17 -16.66 10.52 4.44
C GLY A 17 -15.50 11.03 5.30
N ASP A 18 -15.83 11.87 6.27
CA ASP A 18 -14.92 12.33 7.33
C ASP A 18 -14.56 11.12 8.22
N GLY A 19 -13.39 10.54 7.98
CA GLY A 19 -12.96 9.30 8.61
C GLY A 19 -11.45 9.12 8.69
N SER A 20 -10.65 10.19 8.53
CA SER A 20 -9.19 10.07 8.71
C SER A 20 -8.92 9.58 10.13
N ARG A 21 -8.45 8.35 10.29
CA ARG A 21 -8.00 7.86 11.59
C ARG A 21 -6.91 8.81 12.06
N ARG A 22 -7.13 9.44 13.22
CA ARG A 22 -6.21 10.46 13.74
C ARG A 22 -4.86 9.79 13.99
N ARG A 23 -3.83 10.30 13.29
CA ARG A 23 -2.43 9.92 13.50
C ARG A 23 -2.11 9.93 14.99
N PRO A 24 -1.67 8.80 15.58
CA PRO A 24 -1.31 8.77 16.99
C PRO A 24 -0.17 9.77 17.29
N ALA A 25 0.03 10.09 18.57
CA ALA A 25 1.05 11.05 18.96
C ALA A 25 2.45 10.48 18.66
N GLU A 26 3.30 11.31 18.06
CA GLU A 26 4.65 10.95 17.67
C GLU A 26 5.69 11.56 18.60
N LYS A 27 6.74 10.80 18.87
CA LYS A 27 7.93 11.27 19.56
C LYS A 27 9.10 11.32 18.57
N ALA A 28 9.73 12.48 18.44
CA ALA A 28 10.95 12.62 17.64
C ALA A 28 12.08 11.72 18.18
N LEU A 29 12.79 11.08 17.25
CA LEU A 29 14.01 10.33 17.50
C LEU A 29 15.18 11.01 16.78
N GLU A 30 16.40 10.64 17.15
CA GLU A 30 17.59 11.07 16.40
C GLU A 30 17.50 10.56 14.95
N PRO A 31 17.82 11.39 13.94
CA PRO A 31 17.89 10.94 12.55
C PRO A 31 18.83 9.75 12.37
N ALA A 32 18.57 8.91 11.38
CA ALA A 32 19.45 7.81 11.03
C ALA A 32 19.91 7.93 9.57
N TYR A 33 21.19 7.69 9.33
CA TYR A 33 21.76 7.79 7.99
C TYR A 33 21.37 6.58 7.13
N SER A 34 20.63 6.83 6.05
CA SER A 34 20.29 5.81 5.07
C SER A 34 21.40 5.66 4.03
N GLN A 35 22.07 4.50 4.03
CA GLN A 35 23.13 4.21 3.05
C GLN A 35 22.60 4.17 1.61
N ARG A 36 21.38 3.65 1.42
CA ARG A 36 20.73 3.56 0.10
C ARG A 36 20.48 4.94 -0.49
N HIS A 37 19.97 5.87 0.32
CA HIS A 37 19.55 7.20 -0.14
C HIS A 37 20.62 8.29 0.09
N ARG A 38 21.69 7.98 0.84
CA ARG A 38 22.80 8.87 1.17
C ARG A 38 22.37 10.18 1.86
N ILE A 39 21.40 10.07 2.76
CA ILE A 39 20.85 11.18 3.54
C ILE A 39 20.62 10.77 4.99
N ASP A 40 20.64 11.75 5.89
CA ASP A 40 20.08 11.59 7.24
C ASP A 40 18.56 11.62 7.15
N VAL A 41 17.92 10.54 7.57
CA VAL A 41 16.47 10.38 7.52
C VAL A 41 15.90 10.72 8.90
N PRO A 42 15.07 11.78 9.03
CA PRO A 42 14.33 12.03 10.26
C PRO A 42 13.46 10.84 10.64
N ARG A 43 13.33 10.60 11.94
CA ARG A 43 12.56 9.47 12.46
C ARG A 43 11.67 9.89 13.60
N THR A 44 10.51 9.25 13.70
CA THR A 44 9.63 9.36 14.86
C THR A 44 9.27 7.97 15.36
N SER A 45 8.88 7.91 16.63
CA SER A 45 8.26 6.75 17.24
C SER A 45 6.78 7.04 17.47
N LEU A 46 5.96 6.13 16.95
CA LEU A 46 4.52 6.08 17.15
C LEU A 46 4.20 5.00 18.18
N GLU A 47 3.45 5.34 19.23
CA GLU A 47 2.99 4.36 20.21
C GLU A 47 1.78 3.60 19.67
N CYS A 48 1.97 2.31 19.34
CA CYS A 48 0.91 1.43 18.88
C CYS A 48 0.61 0.35 19.94
N PRO A 49 -0.60 -0.25 19.93
CA PRO A 49 -0.97 -1.35 20.83
C PRO A 49 0.02 -2.52 20.92
N ALA A 50 0.67 -2.89 19.81
CA ALA A 50 1.66 -3.97 19.77
C ALA A 50 3.10 -3.51 20.10
N GLY A 51 3.32 -2.22 20.31
CA GLY A 51 4.63 -1.64 20.63
C GLY A 51 4.93 -0.37 19.84
N ASN A 52 6.17 0.08 19.93
CA ASN A 52 6.63 1.28 19.22
C ASN A 52 6.83 0.98 17.74
N CYS A 53 6.16 1.73 16.88
CA CYS A 53 6.36 1.73 15.43
C CYS A 53 7.30 2.89 15.07
N ILE A 54 8.44 2.61 14.45
CA ILE A 54 9.38 3.64 14.02
C ILE A 54 9.09 4.01 12.57
N LEU A 55 8.79 5.28 12.35
CA LEU A 55 8.52 5.85 11.04
C LEU A 55 9.77 6.55 10.51
N LEU A 56 10.02 6.40 9.21
CA LEU A 56 11.07 7.11 8.50
C LEU A 56 10.43 8.20 7.64
N HIS A 57 10.91 9.45 7.76
CA HIS A 57 10.36 10.57 6.99
C HIS A 57 11.32 10.93 5.87
N PHE A 58 11.01 10.52 4.65
CA PHE A 58 11.83 10.85 3.48
C PHE A 58 11.44 12.23 2.94
N PRO A 59 12.40 13.06 2.54
CA PRO A 59 12.08 14.32 1.89
C PRO A 59 11.32 14.06 0.59
N ALA A 60 10.37 14.94 0.29
CA ALA A 60 9.66 14.90 -0.99
C ALA A 60 10.69 14.99 -2.14
N ARG A 61 10.53 14.12 -3.14
CA ARG A 61 11.36 14.14 -4.35
C ARG A 61 10.97 15.33 -5.22
N GLU A 62 11.85 16.34 -5.25
CA GLU A 62 11.70 17.53 -6.11
C GLU A 62 12.07 17.25 -7.57
N ASP A 63 12.85 16.19 -7.81
CA ASP A 63 13.32 15.77 -9.15
C ASP A 63 12.28 14.97 -9.94
N TYR A 64 11.14 14.63 -9.32
CA TYR A 64 10.09 13.86 -9.97
C TYR A 64 9.36 14.70 -11.02
N GLN A 65 9.43 14.29 -12.29
CA GLN A 65 8.74 14.97 -13.38
C GLN A 65 7.30 14.46 -13.48
N SER A 66 6.32 15.33 -13.22
CA SER A 66 4.90 14.96 -13.35
C SER A 66 4.54 14.45 -14.75
N SER A 67 5.21 14.94 -15.80
CA SER A 67 4.97 14.52 -17.19
C SER A 67 5.31 13.06 -17.46
N SER A 68 6.27 12.46 -16.73
CA SER A 68 6.50 11.01 -16.85
C SER A 68 5.36 10.20 -16.23
N MET A 69 4.58 10.82 -15.34
CA MET A 69 3.37 10.24 -14.77
C MET A 69 2.18 10.40 -15.71
N ASP A 70 2.08 11.51 -16.45
CA ASP A 70 0.96 11.77 -17.37
C ASP A 70 0.89 10.69 -18.47
N ASP A 71 2.02 10.35 -19.11
CA ASP A 71 2.08 9.27 -20.11
C ASP A 71 1.73 7.88 -19.52
N LEU A 72 2.05 7.66 -18.25
CA LEU A 72 1.77 6.41 -17.51
C LEU A 72 0.31 6.33 -17.04
N LEU A 73 -0.25 7.42 -16.52
CA LEU A 73 -1.66 7.56 -16.11
C LEU A 73 -2.60 7.55 -17.33
N GLU A 74 -2.12 7.95 -18.51
CA GLU A 74 -2.82 7.78 -19.79
C GLU A 74 -2.80 6.32 -20.30
N GLY A 75 -2.16 5.40 -19.58
CA GLY A 75 -2.17 3.97 -19.88
C GLY A 75 -1.38 3.61 -21.15
N ARG A 76 -0.30 4.34 -21.48
CA ARG A 76 0.57 4.06 -22.63
C ARG A 76 1.96 3.56 -22.21
N PRO A 77 2.09 2.34 -21.64
CA PRO A 77 3.36 1.76 -21.21
C PRO A 77 4.14 1.14 -22.38
N GLU A 78 4.27 1.82 -23.54
CA GLU A 78 4.60 1.24 -24.86
C GLU A 78 5.99 0.55 -25.04
N THR A 79 6.38 -0.40 -24.17
CA THR A 79 7.35 -1.44 -24.48
C THR A 79 7.00 -2.74 -23.75
N ASP A 80 6.40 -3.67 -24.49
CA ASP A 80 6.20 -5.11 -24.26
C ASP A 80 6.22 -5.66 -22.82
N ALA A 81 5.00 -5.93 -22.31
CA ALA A 81 4.65 -6.81 -21.18
C ALA A 81 4.70 -6.26 -19.74
N ASP A 82 4.13 -5.07 -19.49
CA ASP A 82 3.71 -4.73 -18.12
C ASP A 82 2.23 -5.10 -17.91
N ASP A 83 1.98 -6.22 -17.24
CA ASP A 83 0.66 -6.73 -16.83
C ASP A 83 0.00 -5.89 -15.70
N GLY A 84 0.32 -4.59 -15.61
CA GLY A 84 -0.14 -3.68 -14.57
C GLY A 84 -0.88 -2.46 -15.14
N GLU A 85 -1.96 -2.05 -14.50
CA GLU A 85 -2.69 -0.81 -14.80
C GLU A 85 -2.38 0.24 -13.74
N VAL A 86 -2.01 1.45 -14.15
CA VAL A 86 -1.70 2.54 -13.21
C VAL A 86 -2.96 2.98 -12.46
N VAL A 87 -2.86 3.18 -11.15
CA VAL A 87 -3.95 3.74 -10.35
C VAL A 87 -4.15 5.21 -10.72
N THR A 88 -5.33 5.57 -11.24
CA THR A 88 -5.76 6.97 -11.35
C THR A 88 -6.20 7.49 -9.97
N GLU A 89 -6.10 8.80 -9.72
CA GLU A 89 -6.48 9.41 -8.42
C GLU A 89 -7.90 9.03 -7.96
N GLU A 90 -8.81 8.77 -8.90
CA GLU A 90 -10.17 8.29 -8.64
C GLU A 90 -10.15 6.86 -8.05
N GLY A 91 -10.28 6.76 -6.71
CA GLY A 91 -10.49 5.49 -6.01
C GLY A 91 -9.45 5.14 -4.94
N THR A 92 -8.47 6.01 -4.69
CA THR A 92 -7.60 5.86 -3.52
C THR A 92 -8.20 6.58 -2.30
N GLN A 93 -8.12 5.97 -1.11
CA GLN A 93 -8.46 6.62 0.16
C GLN A 93 -7.34 7.58 0.64
N TRP A 94 -6.26 7.70 -0.13
CA TRP A 94 -5.10 8.50 0.20
C TRP A 94 -5.30 9.93 -0.28
N TYR A 95 -5.08 10.90 0.62
CA TYR A 95 -5.07 12.30 0.24
C TYR A 95 -3.76 12.62 -0.49
N VAL A 96 -3.86 12.94 -1.78
CA VAL A 96 -2.76 13.28 -2.67
C VAL A 96 -3.02 14.67 -3.23
N ASP A 97 -2.10 15.61 -3.02
CA ASP A 97 -2.17 16.98 -3.54
C ASP A 97 -1.71 17.07 -5.00
N VAL A 98 -0.75 16.22 -5.39
CA VAL A 98 -0.18 16.17 -6.75
C VAL A 98 0.17 14.73 -7.13
N PRO A 99 -0.02 14.29 -8.39
CA PRO A 99 0.23 12.91 -8.81
C PRO A 99 1.62 12.37 -8.49
N SER A 100 2.64 13.24 -8.44
CA SER A 100 4.01 12.86 -8.09
C SER A 100 4.17 12.27 -6.68
N GLN A 101 3.24 12.54 -5.77
CA GLN A 101 3.24 11.94 -4.43
C GLN A 101 2.95 10.43 -4.47
N LEU A 102 2.25 9.91 -5.49
CA LEU A 102 2.03 8.46 -5.64
C LEU A 102 3.33 7.69 -5.79
N ALA A 103 4.37 8.33 -6.35
CA ALA A 103 5.71 7.75 -6.48
C ALA A 103 6.50 7.73 -5.16
N GLN A 104 6.09 8.51 -4.15
CA GLN A 104 6.83 8.66 -2.89
C GLN A 104 6.47 7.62 -1.85
N PHE A 105 5.25 7.08 -1.89
CA PHE A 105 4.87 5.99 -1.00
C PHE A 105 5.88 4.84 -1.11
N ASN A 106 6.22 4.22 0.00
CA ASN A 106 6.79 2.88 -0.02
C ASN A 106 5.67 1.84 0.08
N CYS A 107 5.93 0.62 -0.39
CA CYS A 107 4.92 -0.45 -0.48
C CYS A 107 4.19 -0.71 0.86
N CYS A 108 4.92 -0.75 1.98
CA CYS A 108 4.33 -0.99 3.30
C CYS A 108 3.48 0.20 3.79
N ALA A 109 3.94 1.44 3.62
CA ALA A 109 3.15 2.62 3.99
C ALA A 109 1.87 2.71 3.15
N TYR A 110 1.95 2.47 1.85
CA TYR A 110 0.75 2.42 1.00
C TYR A 110 -0.21 1.30 1.44
N ALA A 111 0.31 0.13 1.78
CA ALA A 111 -0.51 -1.00 2.16
C ALA A 111 -1.25 -0.77 3.48
N ALA A 112 -0.59 -0.28 4.54
CA ALA A 112 -1.16 -0.26 5.89
C ALA A 112 -1.07 1.07 6.65
N GLY A 113 -0.49 2.11 6.04
CA GLY A 113 -0.22 3.38 6.72
C GLY A 113 -1.47 4.22 7.03
N ASP A 114 -2.57 4.01 6.31
CA ASP A 114 -3.85 4.69 6.55
C ASP A 114 -4.41 4.40 7.95
N ALA A 115 -4.16 3.20 8.48
CA ALA A 115 -4.57 2.79 9.82
C ALA A 115 -3.98 3.70 10.91
N VAL A 116 -2.85 4.35 10.62
CA VAL A 116 -2.15 5.27 11.51
C VAL A 116 -1.96 6.66 10.91
N GLY A 117 -2.66 6.99 9.82
CA GLY A 117 -2.67 8.32 9.22
C GLY A 117 -1.31 8.75 8.63
N LEU A 118 -0.58 7.84 8.00
CA LEU A 118 0.65 8.16 7.28
C LEU A 118 0.36 9.01 6.03
N GLY A 119 1.36 9.72 5.54
CA GLY A 119 1.37 10.36 4.24
C GLY A 119 2.38 9.74 3.27
N PRO A 120 2.45 10.24 2.02
CA PRO A 120 3.35 9.72 0.98
C PRO A 120 4.84 9.72 1.36
N ALA A 121 5.26 10.64 2.22
CA ALA A 121 6.64 10.79 2.67
C ALA A 121 6.99 9.94 3.91
N ASP A 122 5.98 9.35 4.57
CA ASP A 122 6.16 8.51 5.74
C ASP A 122 6.33 7.06 5.32
N TRP A 123 7.44 6.43 5.70
CA TRP A 123 7.78 5.08 5.28
C TRP A 123 7.72 4.10 6.46
N LEU A 124 7.17 2.91 6.17
CA LEU A 124 7.22 1.74 7.05
C LEU A 124 8.24 0.75 6.49
N CYS A 125 9.22 0.33 7.28
CA CYS A 125 10.07 -0.78 6.86
C CYS A 125 9.34 -2.11 7.05
N GLY A 126 9.43 -2.97 6.03
CA GLY A 126 8.94 -4.34 6.06
C GLY A 126 9.92 -5.34 6.69
N GLU A 127 11.08 -4.89 7.15
CA GLU A 127 12.16 -5.74 7.68
C GLU A 127 12.75 -5.14 8.96
N VAL A 128 13.41 -5.99 9.74
CA VAL A 128 14.20 -5.55 10.91
C VAL A 128 15.50 -4.91 10.44
N ASN A 129 15.69 -3.62 10.73
CA ASN A 129 16.89 -2.90 10.28
C ASN A 129 17.37 -1.84 11.29
N PRO A 130 18.63 -1.37 11.16
CA PRO A 130 19.18 -0.36 12.07
C PRO A 130 18.50 1.01 12.01
N LEU A 131 17.87 1.40 10.89
CA LEU A 131 17.15 2.67 10.78
C LEU A 131 15.89 2.66 11.67
N THR A 132 15.37 1.47 11.98
CA THR A 132 14.18 1.26 12.82
C THR A 132 14.53 0.71 14.18
N ASP A 133 15.75 0.98 14.69
CA ASP A 133 16.27 0.49 15.97
C ASP A 133 16.08 -1.03 16.18
N GLY A 134 16.19 -1.82 15.10
CA GLY A 134 16.02 -3.27 15.15
C GLY A 134 14.56 -3.73 15.29
N THR A 135 13.59 -2.88 14.94
CA THR A 135 12.17 -3.26 14.89
C THR A 135 11.70 -3.48 13.44
N ASN A 136 10.58 -4.20 13.26
CA ASN A 136 9.84 -4.24 12.00
C ASN A 136 8.57 -3.38 12.14
N PRO A 137 8.59 -2.10 11.69
CA PRO A 137 7.44 -1.20 11.81
C PRO A 137 6.17 -1.72 11.15
N MET A 138 6.27 -2.41 10.01
CA MET A 138 5.11 -3.01 9.34
C MET A 138 4.47 -4.09 10.21
N GLN A 139 5.27 -4.97 10.82
CA GLN A 139 4.77 -5.97 11.77
C GLN A 139 3.99 -5.33 12.91
N VAL A 140 4.53 -4.27 13.52
CA VAL A 140 3.91 -3.56 14.64
C VAL A 140 2.54 -3.01 14.24
N VAL A 141 2.42 -2.41 13.05
CA VAL A 141 1.14 -1.90 12.53
C VAL A 141 0.14 -3.02 12.32
N LEU A 142 0.56 -4.11 11.65
CA LEU A 142 -0.29 -5.28 11.39
C LEU A 142 -0.82 -5.90 12.69
N GLU A 143 0.04 -6.16 13.68
CA GLU A 143 -0.37 -6.76 14.95
C GLU A 143 -1.29 -5.86 15.79
N SER A 144 -1.09 -4.54 15.67
CA SER A 144 -1.85 -3.53 16.40
C SER A 144 -3.27 -3.37 15.87
N PHE A 145 -3.42 -3.26 14.55
CA PHE A 145 -4.66 -2.76 13.92
C PHE A 145 -5.33 -3.76 12.99
N TYR A 146 -4.64 -4.84 12.60
CA TYR A 146 -5.15 -5.81 11.65
C TYR A 146 -5.29 -7.20 12.29
N GLU A 147 -6.14 -8.03 11.69
CA GLU A 147 -6.23 -9.46 11.96
C GLU A 147 -5.80 -10.23 10.73
N LYS A 148 -5.10 -11.35 10.90
CA LYS A 148 -4.73 -12.22 9.78
C LYS A 148 -5.94 -13.04 9.37
N VAL A 149 -6.36 -12.93 8.11
CA VAL A 149 -7.56 -13.60 7.58
C VAL A 149 -7.26 -14.76 6.63
N ALA A 150 -6.10 -14.76 5.98
CA ALA A 150 -5.66 -15.87 5.14
C ALA A 150 -4.14 -16.06 5.16
N ASP A 151 -3.72 -17.27 4.79
CA ASP A 151 -2.33 -17.71 4.74
C ASP A 151 -2.16 -18.71 3.60
N PHE A 152 -1.50 -18.27 2.53
CA PHE A 152 -1.16 -19.11 1.38
C PHE A 152 0.29 -19.55 1.55
N ALA A 153 0.46 -20.76 2.09
CA ALA A 153 1.74 -21.35 2.45
C ALA A 153 2.52 -21.87 1.21
N PRO A 154 3.81 -22.24 1.35
CA PRO A 154 4.64 -22.64 0.20
C PRO A 154 4.24 -24.01 -0.38
N PRO A 155 4.60 -24.29 -1.64
CA PRO A 155 5.21 -23.37 -2.60
C PRO A 155 4.18 -22.39 -3.17
N PHE A 156 4.57 -21.14 -3.37
CA PHE A 156 3.74 -20.16 -4.05
C PHE A 156 3.76 -20.42 -5.56
N ASN A 157 2.85 -21.28 -6.03
CA ASN A 157 2.71 -21.73 -7.41
C ASN A 157 1.37 -21.29 -8.02
N SER A 158 1.11 -21.66 -9.27
CA SER A 158 -0.16 -21.34 -9.97
C SER A 158 -1.41 -21.76 -9.19
N GLY A 159 -1.39 -22.88 -8.48
CA GLY A 159 -2.50 -23.32 -7.64
C GLY A 159 -2.71 -22.45 -6.39
N ALA A 160 -1.62 -21.99 -5.77
CA ALA A 160 -1.70 -21.04 -4.65
C ALA A 160 -2.20 -19.66 -5.10
N ILE A 161 -1.79 -19.22 -6.30
CA ILE A 161 -2.27 -17.98 -6.93
C ILE A 161 -3.77 -18.09 -7.22
N GLU A 162 -4.22 -19.16 -7.87
CA GLU A 162 -5.64 -19.37 -8.15
C GLU A 162 -6.48 -19.44 -6.86
N ALA A 163 -5.95 -20.08 -5.81
CA ALA A 163 -6.59 -20.11 -4.50
C ALA A 163 -6.70 -18.72 -3.86
N PHE A 164 -5.70 -17.85 -4.03
CA PHE A 164 -5.78 -16.45 -3.61
C PHE A 164 -6.85 -15.71 -4.42
N GLU A 165 -6.79 -15.77 -5.74
CA GLU A 165 -7.63 -14.98 -6.66
C GLU A 165 -9.12 -15.31 -6.56
N THR A 166 -9.46 -16.51 -6.08
CA THR A 166 -10.84 -17.00 -5.96
C THR A 166 -11.33 -17.14 -4.52
N SER A 167 -10.50 -16.73 -3.54
CA SER A 167 -10.77 -16.94 -2.12
C SER A 167 -11.95 -16.13 -1.60
N ARG A 168 -13.00 -16.81 -1.11
CA ARG A 168 -14.12 -16.15 -0.41
C ARG A 168 -13.76 -15.58 0.97
N LEU A 169 -12.56 -15.86 1.49
CA LEU A 169 -12.10 -15.35 2.79
C LEU A 169 -11.57 -13.92 2.67
N ILE A 170 -11.05 -13.58 1.49
CA ILE A 170 -10.46 -12.29 1.17
C ILE A 170 -11.57 -11.30 0.81
N ARG A 171 -11.33 -10.02 1.11
CA ARG A 171 -12.22 -8.91 0.72
C ARG A 171 -11.39 -7.80 0.08
N ASP A 172 -12.06 -6.98 -0.71
CA ASP A 172 -11.55 -5.69 -1.14
C ASP A 172 -10.94 -4.92 0.03
N ASP A 173 -9.78 -4.30 -0.22
CA ASP A 173 -9.02 -3.49 0.75
C ASP A 173 -8.31 -4.25 1.88
N ASP A 174 -8.37 -5.59 1.90
CA ASP A 174 -7.46 -6.37 2.75
C ASP A 174 -5.98 -6.10 2.36
N VAL A 175 -5.10 -6.10 3.35
CA VAL A 175 -3.65 -5.95 3.15
C VAL A 175 -3.03 -7.29 2.81
N VAL A 176 -2.27 -7.34 1.71
CA VAL A 176 -1.50 -8.50 1.27
C VAL A 176 -0.05 -8.26 1.59
N CYS A 177 0.58 -9.21 2.27
CA CYS A 177 2.01 -9.19 2.55
C CYS A 177 2.67 -10.43 1.93
N LEU A 178 3.69 -10.22 1.11
CA LEU A 178 4.61 -11.29 0.74
C LEU A 178 5.51 -11.57 1.94
N VAL A 179 5.75 -12.83 2.26
CA VAL A 179 6.49 -13.23 3.46
C VAL A 179 7.58 -14.23 3.10
N GLY A 180 8.81 -13.94 3.53
CA GLY A 180 9.94 -14.84 3.40
C GLY A 180 9.92 -15.98 4.40
N SER A 181 10.51 -17.12 4.02
CA SER A 181 10.55 -18.38 4.77
C SER A 181 11.08 -18.29 6.22
N ARG A 182 11.85 -17.24 6.54
CA ARG A 182 12.43 -17.03 7.88
C ARG A 182 11.63 -16.10 8.77
N GLY A 183 10.70 -15.33 8.19
CA GLY A 183 9.75 -14.45 8.87
C GLY A 183 10.34 -13.41 9.85
N PRO A 184 9.49 -12.50 10.33
CA PRO A 184 8.51 -11.77 9.54
C PRO A 184 9.25 -10.65 8.79
N ASP A 185 9.88 -10.98 7.66
CA ASP A 185 10.33 -9.97 6.72
C ASP A 185 9.31 -9.90 5.57
N TYR A 186 8.90 -8.68 5.25
CA TYR A 186 7.90 -8.31 4.26
C TYR A 186 8.60 -7.64 3.08
N PRO A 187 9.17 -8.42 2.13
CA PRO A 187 9.79 -7.84 0.95
C PRO A 187 8.83 -6.96 0.14
N HIS A 188 7.53 -7.21 0.26
CA HIS A 188 6.51 -6.40 -0.40
C HIS A 188 5.16 -6.48 0.32
N ALA A 189 4.39 -5.38 0.24
CA ALA A 189 3.04 -5.30 0.75
C ALA A 189 2.16 -4.46 -0.19
N MET A 190 0.89 -4.84 -0.29
CA MET A 190 -0.10 -4.33 -1.24
C MET A 190 -1.49 -4.36 -0.60
N ARG A 191 -2.50 -3.91 -1.32
CA ARG A 191 -3.91 -4.15 -0.99
C ARG A 191 -4.57 -5.06 -1.99
N VAL A 192 -5.57 -5.79 -1.54
CA VAL A 192 -6.50 -6.50 -2.40
C VAL A 192 -7.42 -5.49 -3.07
N ARG A 193 -7.69 -5.74 -4.34
CA ARG A 193 -8.81 -5.12 -5.01
C ARG A 193 -9.63 -6.09 -5.81
N ASP A 194 -10.95 -5.96 -5.71
CA ASP A 194 -11.87 -6.82 -6.43
C ASP A 194 -12.08 -6.28 -7.85
N ARG A 195 -11.67 -7.06 -8.86
CA ARG A 195 -11.87 -6.70 -10.26
C ARG A 195 -12.56 -7.84 -11.00
N ARG A 196 -13.81 -7.58 -11.40
CA ARG A 196 -14.71 -8.59 -12.00
C ARG A 196 -14.98 -9.74 -11.02
N ASP A 197 -14.49 -10.94 -11.33
CA ASP A 197 -14.73 -12.19 -10.61
C ASP A 197 -13.47 -12.73 -9.91
N ARG A 198 -12.40 -11.94 -9.83
CA ARG A 198 -11.13 -12.32 -9.22
C ARG A 198 -10.52 -11.21 -8.36
N HIS A 199 -9.73 -11.60 -7.38
CA HIS A 199 -8.91 -10.68 -6.59
C HIS A 199 -7.65 -10.29 -7.35
N TRP A 200 -7.43 -8.99 -7.47
CA TRP A 200 -6.19 -8.37 -7.93
C TRP A 200 -5.47 -7.76 -6.73
N VAL A 201 -4.25 -7.29 -6.95
CA VAL A 201 -3.53 -6.50 -5.96
C VAL A 201 -3.25 -5.10 -6.49
N VAL A 202 -3.20 -4.13 -5.59
CA VAL A 202 -2.80 -2.75 -5.86
C VAL A 202 -1.68 -2.35 -4.91
N GLY A 203 -0.58 -1.82 -5.44
CA GLY A 203 0.59 -1.52 -4.62
C GLY A 203 1.71 -0.80 -5.35
N LYS A 204 2.73 -0.41 -4.58
CA LYS A 204 3.90 0.32 -5.06
C LYS A 204 5.03 -0.65 -5.39
N PHE A 205 5.49 -0.66 -6.63
CA PHE A 205 6.58 -1.52 -7.09
C PHE A 205 7.85 -0.67 -7.29
N GLY A 206 8.87 -0.86 -6.45
CA GLY A 206 10.13 -0.13 -6.58
C GLY A 206 9.96 1.39 -6.58
N GLU A 207 10.45 2.07 -7.62
CA GLU A 207 10.29 3.52 -7.83
C GLU A 207 9.08 3.88 -8.71
N ASP A 208 8.40 2.89 -9.30
CA ASP A 208 7.26 3.04 -10.22
C ASP A 208 5.98 3.50 -9.53
N PRO A 209 4.97 4.05 -10.22
CA PRO A 209 3.70 4.41 -9.60
C PRO A 209 3.01 3.22 -8.92
N ILE A 210 1.91 3.52 -8.22
CA ILE A 210 1.06 2.48 -7.66
C ILE A 210 0.29 1.83 -8.82
N LEU A 211 0.37 0.50 -8.92
CA LEU A 211 -0.19 -0.29 -10.00
C LEU A 211 -1.23 -1.28 -9.47
N TRP A 212 -2.29 -1.48 -10.24
CA TRP A 212 -3.18 -2.63 -10.19
C TRP A 212 -2.56 -3.77 -11.00
N THR A 213 -2.35 -4.94 -10.41
CA THR A 213 -1.72 -6.05 -11.12
C THR A 213 -2.23 -7.40 -10.58
N PRO A 214 -2.23 -8.47 -11.39
CA PRO A 214 -2.42 -9.82 -10.89
C PRO A 214 -1.33 -10.21 -9.89
N LEU A 215 -1.68 -11.07 -8.92
CA LEU A 215 -0.69 -11.56 -7.95
C LEU A 215 0.39 -12.43 -8.63
N GLU A 216 0.09 -13.05 -9.77
CA GLU A 216 1.05 -13.78 -10.59
C GLU A 216 2.23 -12.91 -11.06
N THR A 217 1.93 -11.71 -11.58
CA THR A 217 2.94 -10.74 -12.04
C THR A 217 3.86 -10.32 -10.89
N VAL A 218 3.30 -10.08 -9.71
CA VAL A 218 4.06 -9.78 -8.49
C VAL A 218 4.94 -10.96 -8.09
N GLY A 219 4.42 -12.18 -8.20
CA GLY A 219 5.16 -13.41 -7.91
C GLY A 219 6.43 -13.55 -8.73
N GLY A 220 6.39 -13.17 -10.03
CA GLY A 220 7.57 -13.11 -10.89
C GLY A 220 8.57 -12.03 -10.46
N ALA A 221 8.10 -10.82 -10.15
CA ALA A 221 8.97 -9.70 -9.76
C ALA A 221 9.72 -9.95 -8.43
N TYR A 222 9.13 -10.72 -7.52
CA TYR A 222 9.70 -11.03 -6.20
C TYR A 222 10.13 -12.50 -6.05
N GLU A 223 10.35 -13.20 -7.17
CA GLU A 223 10.74 -14.61 -7.15
C GLU A 223 11.95 -14.85 -6.24
N GLY A 224 11.85 -15.86 -5.36
CA GLY A 224 12.90 -16.23 -4.41
C GLY A 224 13.01 -15.36 -3.15
N GLN A 225 12.30 -14.23 -3.07
CA GLN A 225 12.28 -13.36 -1.89
C GLN A 225 11.18 -13.72 -0.89
N PHE A 226 10.15 -14.42 -1.36
CA PHE A 226 9.02 -14.88 -0.55
C PHE A 226 8.66 -16.31 -0.91
N ASP A 227 8.00 -17.00 0.02
CA ASP A 227 7.46 -18.33 -0.20
C ASP A 227 6.03 -18.47 0.37
N ARG A 228 5.50 -17.39 0.95
CA ARG A 228 4.18 -17.32 1.57
C ARG A 228 3.50 -15.99 1.29
N VAL A 229 2.18 -15.99 1.26
CA VAL A 229 1.35 -14.78 1.22
C VAL A 229 0.43 -14.75 2.41
N TRP A 230 0.51 -13.68 3.20
CA TRP A 230 -0.41 -13.43 4.31
C TRP A 230 -1.37 -12.32 3.92
N VAL A 231 -2.64 -12.50 4.29
CA VAL A 231 -3.68 -11.50 4.07
C VAL A 231 -4.22 -11.05 5.41
N PHE A 232 -4.33 -9.74 5.58
CA PHE A 232 -4.70 -9.08 6.81
C PHE A 232 -5.90 -8.17 6.58
N ARG A 233 -6.84 -8.16 7.51
CA ARG A 233 -8.01 -7.28 7.48
C ARG A 233 -7.92 -6.27 8.61
N LEU A 234 -8.27 -5.03 8.31
CA LEU A 234 -8.35 -3.98 9.31
C LEU A 234 -9.41 -4.33 10.36
N ARG A 235 -9.06 -4.30 11.64
CA ARG A 235 -10.02 -4.57 12.72
C ARG A 235 -11.08 -3.46 12.75
N GLU A 236 -12.33 -3.87 12.90
CA GLU A 236 -13.40 -2.92 13.18
C GLU A 236 -13.16 -2.27 14.55
N PRO A 237 -13.37 -0.95 14.68
CA PRO A 237 -13.32 -0.31 15.99
C PRO A 237 -14.33 -1.01 16.90
N GLN A 238 -13.88 -1.53 18.04
CA GLN A 238 -14.79 -2.05 19.05
C GLN A 238 -15.68 -0.89 19.49
N SER A 239 -16.94 -0.91 19.08
CA SER A 239 -17.93 0.02 19.60
C SER A 239 -17.97 -0.18 21.12
N LYS A 240 -17.58 0.84 21.87
CA LYS A 240 -17.69 0.84 23.33
C LYS A 240 -19.15 0.54 23.67
N LYS A 241 -19.39 -0.62 24.27
CA LYS A 241 -20.66 -0.91 24.95
C LYS A 241 -20.74 -0.11 26.24
#